data_AF-A0A7X8UI38-F1
#
_entry.id   AF-A0A7X8UI38-F1
#
_cell.length_a   1.000
_cell.length_b   1.000
_cell.length_c   1.000
_cell.angle_alpha   90.00
_cell.angle_beta   90.00
_cell.angle_gamma   90.00
#
_symmetry.space_group_name_H-M   'P 1'
#
loop_
_entity.id
_entity.type
_entity.pdbx_description
1 polymer ?
#
loop_
_entity_poly.entity_id
_entity_poly.type
_entity_poly.pdbx_seq_one_letter_code
_entity_poly.pdbx_strand_id
1 'polypeptide(L)'
;MSGRPIREPDIPRRRGKPEISWPAAKKPAPDRSAIRSLQERAKELDCLYRVDEALSQKEAPLKDVFAAVLAAIPPGWQYPAACQARITWEDKTFATPGYAETVWRQTAPLKRDGVPVGQIEVSYTAEMAEADIGPFLKEEARLINAIAERITSFLREKDIADGPDSDRG
;
A
#
# COMPACT_ATOMS: atom_id res chain seq x y z
N MET A 1 -82.90 -27.27 13.52
CA MET A 1 -82.20 -25.97 13.65
C MET A 1 -81.26 -25.83 12.47
N SER A 2 -81.64 -25.01 11.48
CA SER A 2 -80.92 -24.79 10.22
C SER A 2 -80.00 -23.58 10.38
N GLY A 3 -78.68 -23.81 10.40
CA GLY A 3 -77.68 -22.74 10.38
C GLY A 3 -77.51 -22.27 8.94
N ARG A 4 -77.83 -21.00 8.66
CA ARG A 4 -77.53 -20.40 7.35
C ARG A 4 -76.01 -20.28 7.18
N PRO A 5 -75.42 -20.66 6.02
CA PRO A 5 -74.02 -20.42 5.77
C PRO A 5 -73.77 -18.91 5.63
N ILE A 6 -72.69 -18.46 6.26
CA ILE A 6 -72.20 -17.08 6.20
C ILE A 6 -71.75 -16.83 4.76
N ARG A 7 -72.25 -15.75 4.13
CA ARG A 7 -71.81 -15.35 2.78
C ARG A 7 -70.38 -14.83 2.87
N GLU A 8 -69.47 -15.41 2.09
CA GLU A 8 -68.13 -14.86 1.88
C GLU A 8 -68.22 -13.45 1.26
N PRO A 9 -67.37 -12.51 1.71
CA PRO A 9 -67.29 -11.21 1.07
C PRO A 9 -66.61 -11.32 -0.30
N ASP A 10 -67.21 -10.67 -1.28
CA ASP A 10 -66.74 -10.63 -2.67
C ASP A 10 -65.46 -9.78 -2.76
N ILE A 11 -64.29 -10.42 -2.69
CA ILE A 11 -63.00 -9.73 -2.82
C ILE A 11 -62.81 -9.42 -4.31
N PRO A 12 -62.74 -8.14 -4.72
CA PRO A 12 -62.52 -7.81 -6.12
C PRO A 12 -61.18 -8.41 -6.56
N ARG A 13 -61.23 -9.25 -7.61
CA ARG A 13 -60.05 -9.86 -8.22
C ARG A 13 -59.05 -8.75 -8.53
N ARG A 14 -57.87 -8.81 -7.92
CA ARG A 14 -56.76 -7.88 -8.20
C ARG A 14 -56.60 -7.76 -9.72
N ARG A 15 -56.76 -6.55 -10.27
CA ARG A 15 -56.31 -6.22 -11.63
C ARG A 15 -54.89 -6.77 -11.78
N GLY A 16 -54.65 -7.46 -12.90
CA GLY A 16 -53.46 -8.25 -13.15
C GLY A 16 -52.17 -7.54 -12.71
N LYS A 17 -51.24 -8.31 -12.14
CA LYS A 17 -49.88 -7.82 -11.90
C LYS A 17 -49.39 -7.16 -13.20
N PRO A 18 -48.86 -5.94 -13.19
CA PRO A 18 -48.24 -5.40 -14.38
C PRO A 18 -47.11 -6.37 -14.76
N GLU A 19 -47.15 -6.88 -15.98
CA GLU A 19 -46.07 -7.67 -16.55
C GLU A 19 -44.94 -6.70 -16.90
N ILE A 20 -44.22 -6.27 -15.87
CA ILE A 20 -43.06 -5.40 -16.02
C ILE A 20 -41.96 -6.28 -16.61
N SER A 21 -41.88 -6.27 -17.94
CA SER A 21 -40.74 -6.80 -18.68
C SER A 21 -39.54 -5.89 -18.42
N TRP A 22 -38.78 -6.20 -17.38
CA TRP A 22 -37.46 -5.61 -17.20
C TRP A 22 -36.60 -6.03 -18.40
N PRO A 23 -36.08 -5.10 -19.23
CA PRO A 23 -35.04 -5.48 -20.16
C PRO A 23 -33.89 -6.06 -19.33
N ALA A 24 -33.32 -7.19 -19.76
CA ALA A 24 -32.15 -7.76 -19.12
C ALA A 24 -31.04 -6.69 -19.16
N ALA A 25 -30.90 -5.93 -18.08
CA ALA A 25 -29.83 -4.97 -17.94
C ALA A 25 -28.54 -5.78 -17.93
N LYS A 26 -27.82 -5.78 -19.05
CA LYS A 26 -26.44 -6.24 -19.07
C LYS A 26 -25.73 -5.45 -17.99
N LYS A 27 -25.33 -6.11 -16.89
CA LYS A 27 -24.39 -5.51 -15.94
C LYS A 27 -23.19 -5.08 -16.80
N PRO A 28 -22.87 -3.78 -16.89
CA PRO A 28 -21.73 -3.35 -17.68
C PRO A 28 -20.51 -4.08 -17.13
N ALA A 29 -19.66 -4.59 -18.03
CA ALA A 29 -18.39 -5.15 -17.61
C ALA A 29 -17.67 -4.10 -16.75
N PRO A 30 -17.03 -4.50 -15.64
CA PRO A 30 -16.38 -3.55 -14.76
C PRO A 30 -15.36 -2.73 -15.55
N ASP A 31 -15.35 -1.42 -15.30
CA ASP A 31 -14.43 -0.49 -15.94
C ASP A 31 -12.99 -0.92 -15.64
N ARG A 32 -12.26 -1.30 -16.69
CA ARG A 32 -10.88 -1.79 -16.58
C ARG A 32 -9.95 -0.76 -15.94
N SER A 33 -10.22 0.53 -16.13
CA SER A 33 -9.45 1.60 -15.50
C SER A 33 -9.72 1.63 -13.98
N ALA A 34 -10.98 1.49 -13.57
CA ALA A 34 -11.36 1.41 -12.17
C ALA A 34 -10.75 0.18 -11.47
N ILE A 35 -10.75 -0.98 -12.13
CA ILE A 35 -10.10 -2.20 -11.60
C ILE A 35 -8.60 -1.97 -11.40
N ARG A 36 -7.91 -1.39 -12.40
CA ARG A 36 -6.48 -1.11 -12.29
C ARG A 36 -6.18 -0.16 -11.14
N SER A 37 -6.93 0.94 -11.02
CA SER A 37 -6.76 1.90 -9.93
C SER A 37 -6.94 1.25 -8.54
N LEU A 38 -7.91 0.34 -8.39
CA LEU A 38 -8.09 -0.40 -7.14
C LEU A 38 -6.93 -1.35 -6.86
N GLN A 39 -6.40 -2.00 -7.89
CA GLN A 39 -5.24 -2.89 -7.75
C GLN A 39 -3.99 -2.11 -7.32
N GLU A 40 -3.70 -0.95 -7.91
CA GLU A 40 -2.56 -0.13 -7.49
C GLU A 40 -2.73 0.37 -6.04
N ARG A 41 -3.93 0.79 -5.64
CA ARG A 41 -4.20 1.15 -4.24
C ARG A 41 -4.04 -0.02 -3.28
N ALA A 42 -4.45 -1.23 -3.68
CA ALA A 42 -4.26 -2.42 -2.87
C ALA A 42 -2.77 -2.72 -2.66
N LYS A 43 -1.94 -2.58 -3.71
CA LYS A 43 -0.47 -2.71 -3.60
C LYS A 43 0.13 -1.66 -2.67
N GLU A 44 -0.25 -0.39 -2.83
CA GLU A 44 0.21 0.71 -1.96
C GLU A 44 -0.10 0.42 -0.49
N LEU A 45 -1.34 0.00 -0.19
CA LEU A 45 -1.79 -0.29 1.17
C LEU A 45 -1.09 -1.52 1.76
N ASP A 46 -0.94 -2.60 1.00
CA ASP A 46 -0.18 -3.80 1.44
C ASP A 46 1.29 -3.46 1.71
N CYS A 47 1.91 -2.66 0.84
CA CYS A 47 3.28 -2.17 1.04
C CYS A 47 3.39 -1.37 2.35
N LEU A 48 2.52 -0.38 2.56
CA LEU A 48 2.55 0.43 3.78
C LEU A 48 2.28 -0.39 5.04
N TYR A 49 1.33 -1.33 4.98
CA TYR A 49 1.04 -2.23 6.09
C TYR A 49 2.26 -3.06 6.50
N ARG A 50 2.96 -3.68 5.54
CA ARG A 50 4.16 -4.47 5.82
C ARG A 50 5.33 -3.62 6.31
N VAL A 51 5.45 -2.39 5.81
CA VAL A 51 6.42 -1.42 6.34
C VAL A 51 6.09 -1.09 7.80
N ASP A 52 4.84 -0.76 8.10
CA ASP A 52 4.40 -0.45 9.46
C ASP A 52 4.57 -1.65 10.41
N GLU A 53 4.29 -2.87 9.94
CA GLU A 53 4.55 -4.12 10.67
C GLU A 53 6.04 -4.30 10.97
N ALA A 54 6.92 -4.09 9.99
CA ALA A 54 8.36 -4.17 10.18
C ALA A 54 8.86 -3.14 11.21
N LEU A 55 8.42 -1.88 11.07
CA LEU A 55 8.81 -0.78 11.95
C LEU A 55 8.21 -0.89 13.37
N SER A 56 7.17 -1.70 13.55
CA SER A 56 6.59 -1.96 14.88
C SER A 56 7.50 -2.81 15.78
N GLN A 57 8.51 -3.50 15.21
CA GLN A 57 9.45 -4.36 15.93
C GLN A 57 10.57 -3.55 16.60
N LYS A 58 10.22 -2.70 17.58
CA LYS A 58 11.14 -1.73 18.20
C LYS A 58 12.38 -2.34 18.83
N GLU A 59 12.24 -3.54 19.40
CA GLU A 59 13.32 -4.28 20.07
C GLU A 59 14.24 -5.02 19.09
N ALA A 60 13.82 -5.19 17.83
CA ALA A 60 14.62 -5.89 16.84
C ALA A 60 15.86 -5.07 16.42
N PRO A 61 16.95 -5.74 16.02
CA PRO A 61 18.10 -5.09 15.43
C PRO A 61 17.72 -4.31 14.17
N LEU A 62 18.33 -3.13 13.97
CA LEU A 62 18.02 -2.26 12.83
C LEU A 62 18.16 -2.97 11.48
N LYS A 63 19.15 -3.87 11.36
CA LYS A 63 19.37 -4.68 10.16
C LYS A 63 18.15 -5.54 9.79
N ASP A 64 17.45 -6.09 10.79
CA ASP A 64 16.36 -7.04 10.59
C ASP A 64 15.08 -6.27 10.23
N VAL A 65 14.84 -5.14 10.92
CA VAL A 65 13.77 -4.21 10.60
C VAL A 65 13.92 -3.69 9.16
N PHE A 66 15.10 -3.21 8.79
CA PHE A 66 15.34 -2.69 7.44
C PHE A 66 15.29 -3.77 6.36
N ALA A 67 15.73 -5.00 6.65
CA ALA A 67 15.54 -6.11 5.72
C ALA A 67 14.06 -6.36 5.43
N ALA A 68 13.20 -6.33 6.46
CA ALA A 68 11.75 -6.49 6.29
C ALA A 68 11.12 -5.32 5.53
N VAL A 69 11.50 -4.07 5.83
CA VAL A 69 11.08 -2.89 5.07
C VAL A 69 11.48 -3.00 3.59
N LEU A 70 12.72 -3.37 3.30
CA LEU A 70 13.23 -3.53 1.94
C LEU A 70 12.50 -4.63 1.16
N ALA A 71 12.10 -5.71 1.84
CA ALA A 71 11.32 -6.79 1.22
C ALA A 71 9.87 -6.39 0.91
N ALA A 72 9.30 -5.41 1.64
CA ALA A 72 7.94 -4.91 1.42
C ALA A 72 7.82 -4.00 0.19
N ILE A 73 8.91 -3.40 -0.27
CA ILE A 73 8.90 -2.38 -1.34
C ILE A 73 8.58 -2.98 -2.71
N PRO A 74 9.28 -3.99 -3.25
CA PRO A 74 9.08 -4.42 -4.64
C PRO A 74 7.62 -4.75 -5.02
N PRO A 75 6.82 -5.45 -4.18
CA PRO A 75 5.40 -5.71 -4.48
C PRO A 75 4.53 -4.45 -4.61
N GLY A 76 4.96 -3.33 -4.00
CA GLY A 76 4.26 -2.04 -4.04
C GLY A 76 4.46 -1.24 -5.34
N TRP A 77 5.39 -1.65 -6.21
CA TRP A 77 5.74 -0.96 -7.45
C TRP A 77 5.12 -1.61 -8.68
N GLN A 78 5.10 -0.88 -9.80
CA GLN A 78 4.51 -1.28 -11.06
C GLN A 78 5.24 -2.48 -11.68
N TYR A 79 6.56 -2.57 -11.50
CA TYR A 79 7.40 -3.68 -11.98
C TYR A 79 8.11 -4.42 -10.85
N PRO A 80 7.40 -5.22 -10.02
CA PRO A 80 7.98 -5.86 -8.83
C PRO A 80 9.22 -6.72 -9.11
N ALA A 81 9.23 -7.45 -10.24
CA ALA A 81 10.33 -8.34 -10.59
C ALA A 81 11.63 -7.60 -10.97
N ALA A 82 11.53 -6.34 -11.42
CA ALA A 82 12.68 -5.51 -11.73
C ALA A 82 13.00 -4.52 -10.61
N CYS A 83 12.15 -4.44 -9.58
CA CYS A 83 12.25 -3.46 -8.50
C CYS A 83 13.24 -3.93 -7.43
N GLN A 84 14.15 -3.05 -7.08
CA GLN A 84 15.12 -3.21 -6.00
C GLN A 84 15.11 -1.96 -5.11
N ALA A 85 15.55 -2.11 -3.88
CA ALA A 85 15.52 -1.01 -2.92
C ALA A 85 16.79 -0.96 -2.07
N ARG A 86 17.14 0.23 -1.61
CA ARG A 86 18.27 0.50 -0.74
C ARG A 86 17.90 1.55 0.31
N ILE A 87 18.35 1.35 1.54
CA ILE A 87 18.32 2.33 2.61
C ILE A 87 19.77 2.63 2.98
N THR A 88 20.12 3.92 2.95
CA THR A 88 21.37 4.41 3.53
C THR A 88 21.03 5.27 4.75
N TRP A 89 21.64 4.98 5.88
CA TRP A 89 21.45 5.71 7.12
C TRP A 89 22.80 5.86 7.83
N GLU A 90 23.24 7.10 8.03
CA GLU A 90 24.58 7.42 8.53
C GLU A 90 25.67 6.73 7.66
N ASP A 91 26.47 5.85 8.24
CA ASP A 91 27.53 5.09 7.56
C ASP A 91 27.07 3.69 7.09
N LYS A 92 25.81 3.33 7.32
CA LYS A 92 25.29 1.99 7.04
C LYS A 92 24.43 1.97 5.78
N THR A 93 24.58 0.90 5.01
CA THR A 93 23.80 0.64 3.81
C THR A 93 23.13 -0.72 3.92
N PHE A 94 21.84 -0.76 3.60
CA PHE A 94 21.00 -1.96 3.57
C PHE A 94 20.33 -2.01 2.20
N ALA A 95 20.32 -3.17 1.55
CA ALA A 95 19.72 -3.28 0.22
C ALA A 95 19.05 -4.64 0.02
N THR A 96 18.12 -4.71 -0.92
CA THR A 96 17.56 -5.98 -1.38
C THR A 96 18.66 -6.89 -1.95
N PRO A 97 18.52 -8.23 -1.87
CA PRO A 97 19.51 -9.15 -2.44
C PRO A 97 19.77 -8.88 -3.92
N GLY A 98 21.04 -8.90 -4.32
CA GLY A 98 21.44 -8.69 -5.72
C GLY A 98 21.37 -7.25 -6.20
N TYR A 99 21.25 -6.28 -5.29
CA TYR A 99 21.19 -4.86 -5.65
C TYR A 99 22.39 -4.41 -6.49
N ALA A 100 22.10 -3.68 -7.57
CA ALA A 100 23.08 -3.04 -8.44
C ALA A 100 22.66 -1.60 -8.75
N GLU A 101 23.58 -0.64 -8.71
CA GLU A 101 23.21 0.75 -8.99
C GLU A 101 22.74 0.94 -10.43
N THR A 102 21.64 1.66 -10.60
CA THR A 102 21.10 2.02 -11.91
C THR A 102 20.69 3.49 -11.96
N VAL A 103 20.54 4.02 -13.18
CA VAL A 103 20.06 5.38 -13.41
C VAL A 103 18.53 5.50 -13.25
N TRP A 104 17.81 4.38 -13.36
CA TRP A 104 16.35 4.32 -13.24
C TRP A 104 15.93 4.24 -11.78
N ARG A 105 16.10 5.34 -11.06
CA ARG A 105 15.90 5.39 -9.61
C ARG A 105 15.10 6.60 -9.15
N GLN A 106 14.42 6.44 -8.03
CA GLN A 106 13.83 7.51 -7.24
C GLN A 106 14.29 7.39 -5.80
N THR A 107 14.43 8.54 -5.14
CA THR A 107 14.96 8.64 -3.77
C THR A 107 14.06 9.50 -2.90
N ALA A 108 13.97 9.18 -1.61
CA ALA A 108 13.39 10.07 -0.61
C ALA A 108 14.34 10.19 0.60
N PRO A 109 14.56 11.41 1.13
CA PRO A 109 15.51 11.63 2.22
C PRO A 109 14.97 11.11 3.56
N LEU A 110 15.86 10.49 4.34
CA LEU A 110 15.65 10.21 5.75
C LEU A 110 16.27 11.36 6.56
N LYS A 111 15.52 11.93 7.49
CA LYS A 111 15.89 13.21 8.13
C LYS A 111 16.01 13.07 9.64
N ARG A 112 17.03 13.69 10.24
CA ARG A 112 17.12 13.96 11.68
C ARG A 112 16.95 15.47 11.89
N ASP A 113 15.95 15.88 12.66
CA ASP A 113 15.62 17.29 12.91
C ASP A 113 15.51 18.16 11.63
N GLY A 114 14.96 17.57 10.56
CA GLY A 114 14.79 18.23 9.27
C GLY A 114 16.01 18.18 8.35
N VAL A 115 17.17 17.74 8.84
CA VAL A 115 18.41 17.60 8.06
C VAL A 115 18.50 16.19 7.47
N PRO A 116 18.70 16.02 6.15
CA PRO A 116 18.95 14.71 5.56
C PRO A 116 20.23 14.08 6.11
N VAL A 117 20.12 12.87 6.67
CA VAL A 117 21.25 12.06 7.18
C VAL A 117 21.28 10.66 6.55
N GLY A 118 20.39 10.44 5.59
CA GLY A 118 20.21 9.19 4.88
C GLY A 118 19.16 9.32 3.79
N GLN A 119 18.84 8.20 3.14
CA GLN A 119 17.80 8.14 2.11
C GLN A 119 17.32 6.71 1.94
N ILE A 120 16.08 6.59 1.48
CA ILE A 120 15.55 5.41 0.83
C ILE A 120 15.63 5.62 -0.68
N GLU A 121 16.03 4.58 -1.39
CA GLU A 121 16.09 4.54 -2.85
C GLU A 121 15.28 3.34 -3.33
N VAL A 122 14.50 3.54 -4.40
CA VAL A 122 13.87 2.47 -5.18
C VAL A 122 14.32 2.63 -6.62
N SER A 123 14.77 1.54 -7.23
CA SER A 123 15.27 1.54 -8.61
C SER A 123 14.84 0.30 -9.38
N TYR A 124 14.88 0.40 -10.70
CA TYR A 124 14.69 -0.74 -11.60
C TYR A 124 16.02 -1.26 -12.12
N THR A 125 16.14 -2.58 -12.28
CA THR A 125 17.35 -3.25 -12.77
C THR A 125 17.62 -3.06 -14.26
N ALA A 126 16.63 -2.58 -15.00
CA ALA A 126 16.72 -2.29 -16.43
C ALA A 126 15.80 -1.10 -16.78
N GLU A 127 15.94 -0.58 -18.00
CA GLU A 127 15.02 0.42 -18.53
C GLU A 127 13.60 -0.15 -18.59
N MET A 128 12.65 0.60 -18.05
CA MET A 128 11.23 0.30 -18.11
C MET A 128 10.52 1.36 -18.94
N ALA A 129 9.31 1.06 -19.41
CA ALA A 129 8.52 2.03 -20.17
C ALA A 129 8.27 3.30 -19.36
N GLU A 130 8.34 4.45 -20.03
CA GLU A 130 8.03 5.75 -19.43
C GLU A 130 6.60 5.79 -18.87
N ALA A 131 6.47 6.47 -17.74
CA ALA A 131 5.25 6.68 -16.98
C ALA A 131 5.13 8.18 -16.64
N ASP A 132 4.97 8.55 -15.37
CA ASP A 132 4.84 9.96 -14.97
C ASP A 132 6.19 10.63 -14.67
N ILE A 133 7.13 9.89 -14.06
CA ILE A 133 8.42 10.38 -13.57
C ILE A 133 9.49 9.37 -14.00
N GLY A 134 9.96 9.49 -15.24
CA GLY A 134 10.73 8.42 -15.88
C GLY A 134 9.89 7.14 -15.91
N PRO A 135 10.40 5.99 -15.43
CA PRO A 135 9.64 4.74 -15.41
C PRO A 135 8.64 4.61 -14.23
N PHE A 136 8.54 5.63 -13.37
CA PHE A 136 7.74 5.58 -12.14
C PHE A 136 6.40 6.35 -12.25
N LEU A 137 5.40 5.92 -11.49
CA LEU A 137 4.11 6.57 -11.34
C LEU A 137 4.16 7.67 -10.26
N LYS A 138 3.27 8.67 -10.34
CA LYS A 138 3.15 9.71 -9.28
C LYS A 138 2.82 9.10 -7.93
N GLU A 139 2.01 8.06 -7.91
CA GLU A 139 1.62 7.30 -6.74
C GLU A 139 2.83 6.63 -6.08
N GLU A 140 3.76 6.06 -6.86
CA GLU A 140 5.00 5.45 -6.36
C GLU A 140 5.93 6.51 -5.74
N ALA A 141 5.99 7.71 -6.33
CA ALA A 141 6.73 8.83 -5.74
C ALA A 141 6.11 9.28 -4.40
N ARG A 142 4.77 9.24 -4.26
CA ARG A 142 4.12 9.48 -2.95
C ARG A 142 4.41 8.36 -1.96
N LEU A 143 4.40 7.10 -2.42
CA LEU A 143 4.64 5.92 -1.59
C LEU A 143 6.04 5.93 -0.97
N ILE A 144 7.10 6.17 -1.76
CA ILE A 144 8.47 6.22 -1.22
C ILE A 144 8.64 7.35 -0.19
N ASN A 145 8.01 8.51 -0.40
CA ASN A 145 8.03 9.60 0.57
C ASN A 145 7.31 9.22 1.87
N ALA A 146 6.15 8.57 1.76
CA ALA A 146 5.39 8.09 2.92
C ALA A 146 6.14 6.99 3.71
N ILE A 147 6.93 6.16 3.03
CA ILE A 147 7.83 5.18 3.66
C ILE A 147 9.00 5.90 4.36
N ALA A 148 9.61 6.90 3.71
CA ALA A 148 10.70 7.67 4.28
C ALA A 148 10.30 8.39 5.58
N GLU A 149 9.09 8.95 5.64
CA GLU A 149 8.54 9.60 6.84
C GLU A 149 8.34 8.62 8.00
N ARG A 150 7.87 7.40 7.71
CA ARG A 150 7.70 6.34 8.71
C ARG A 150 9.03 5.85 9.25
N ILE A 151 10.00 5.57 8.36
CA ILE A 151 11.37 5.18 8.73
C ILE A 151 12.00 6.28 9.61
N THR A 152 11.85 7.54 9.20
CA THR A 152 12.36 8.70 9.97
C THR A 152 11.74 8.75 11.37
N SER A 153 10.43 8.51 11.49
CA SER A 153 9.74 8.49 12.79
C SER A 153 10.21 7.34 13.68
N PHE A 154 10.36 6.15 13.11
CA PHE A 154 10.90 4.97 13.78
C PHE A 154 12.33 5.20 14.31
N LEU A 155 13.21 5.76 13.48
CA LEU A 155 14.60 6.02 13.85
C LEU A 155 14.70 7.03 15.00
N ARG A 156 13.87 8.08 14.98
CA ARG A 156 13.79 9.05 16.09
C ARG A 156 13.41 8.39 17.41
N GLU A 157 12.45 7.45 17.39
CA GLU A 157 12.05 6.72 18.59
C GLU A 157 13.14 5.78 19.09
N LYS A 158 13.87 5.14 18.18
CA LYS A 158 14.96 4.21 18.51
C LYS A 158 16.18 4.94 19.08
N ASP A 159 16.54 6.10 18.53
CA ASP A 159 17.63 6.95 19.05
C ASP A 159 17.35 7.42 20.50
N ILE A 160 16.07 7.66 20.85
CA ILE A 160 15.67 8.02 22.23
C ILE A 160 15.84 6.82 23.18
N ALA A 161 15.55 5.61 22.72
CA ALA A 161 15.70 4.39 23.51
C ALA A 161 17.17 4.01 23.77
N ASP A 162 18.07 4.35 22.84
CA ASP A 162 19.50 4.09 22.93
C ASP A 162 20.32 5.27 23.55
N GLY A 163 19.64 6.29 24.08
CA GLY A 163 20.25 7.50 24.67
C GLY A 163 20.95 7.29 26.03
N PRO A 164 21.84 8.21 26.45
CA PRO A 164 22.92 7.99 27.44
C PRO A 164 22.53 7.83 28.92
N ASP A 165 21.27 7.53 29.26
CA ASP A 165 20.81 7.45 30.66
C ASP A 165 20.68 6.02 31.21
N SER A 166 21.46 5.07 30.67
CA SER A 166 21.61 3.72 31.24
C SER A 166 22.86 3.55 32.10
N ASP A 167 23.66 4.61 32.32
CA ASP A 167 24.96 4.53 32.99
C ASP A 167 25.16 5.59 34.10
N ARG A 168 24.10 5.86 34.88
CA ARG A 168 24.21 6.49 36.20
C ARG A 168 23.75 5.51 37.28
N GLY A 169 24.59 4.52 37.54
CA GLY A 169 24.63 3.71 38.75
C GLY A 169 25.91 3.97 39.53
#